data_AF-A0A957U6F9-F1
#
_entry.id   AF-A0A957U6F9-F1
#
_cell.length_a   1.000
_cell.length_b   1.000
_cell.length_c   1.000
_cell.angle_alpha   90.00
_cell.angle_beta   90.00
_cell.angle_gamma   90.00
#
_symmetry.space_group_name_H-M   'P 1'
#
loop_
_entity.id
_entity.type
_entity.pdbx_description
1 polymer ?
#
loop_
_entity_poly.entity_id
_entity_poly.type
_entity_poly.pdbx_seq_one_letter_code
_entity_poly.pdbx_strand_id
1 'polypeptide(L)'
;ISEAVEDAATRDDTKYALGSVLNHVLLHQTVIGQEVIKQLELMDADWPDVVVACTGGGSNFGGFAFPFVRENLVNGKNSRIVAVEPAASPSLTRGVYAYDYGDTAKMAPM
;
A
#
# COMPACT_ATOMS: atom_id res chain seq x y z
N ILE A 1 12.65 -4.78 -13.32
CA ILE A 1 13.15 -4.99 -11.93
C ILE A 1 14.52 -5.66 -11.98
N SER A 2 14.65 -6.84 -12.57
CA SER A 2 15.89 -7.63 -12.60
C SER A 2 17.09 -6.88 -13.18
N GLU A 3 16.92 -6.23 -14.33
CA GLU A 3 18.00 -5.45 -14.97
C GLU A 3 18.53 -4.33 -14.05
N ALA A 4 17.63 -3.59 -13.39
CA ALA A 4 18.02 -2.53 -12.46
C ALA A 4 18.65 -3.06 -11.17
N VAL A 5 18.22 -4.23 -10.69
CA VAL A 5 18.82 -4.91 -9.55
C VAL A 5 20.22 -5.43 -9.90
N GLU A 6 20.38 -6.01 -11.08
CA GLU A 6 21.66 -6.53 -11.58
C GLU A 6 22.68 -5.41 -11.78
N ASP A 7 22.31 -4.33 -12.46
CA ASP A 7 23.18 -3.16 -12.64
C ASP A 7 23.64 -2.58 -11.29
N ALA A 8 22.70 -2.35 -10.37
CA ALA A 8 23.01 -1.83 -9.04
C ALA A 8 23.89 -2.79 -8.20
N ALA A 9 23.73 -4.11 -8.38
CA ALA A 9 24.52 -5.11 -7.66
C ALA A 9 26.00 -5.16 -8.11
N THR A 10 26.29 -4.73 -9.34
CA THR A 10 27.67 -4.68 -9.86
C THR A 10 28.44 -3.42 -9.48
N ARG A 11 27.82 -2.49 -8.73
CA ARG A 11 28.35 -1.17 -8.42
C ARG A 11 28.39 -0.90 -6.92
N ASP A 12 29.57 -0.56 -6.40
CA ASP A 12 29.74 -0.27 -4.96
C ASP A 12 29.07 1.04 -4.53
N ASP A 13 28.87 1.98 -5.47
CA ASP A 13 28.32 3.31 -5.25
C ASP A 13 26.78 3.39 -5.36
N THR A 14 26.12 2.29 -5.70
CA THR A 14 24.71 2.28 -6.09
C THR A 14 23.89 1.30 -5.24
N LYS A 15 22.64 1.66 -4.95
CA LYS A 15 21.67 0.80 -4.25
C LYS A 15 20.32 0.87 -4.96
N TYR A 16 19.64 -0.28 -5.06
CA TYR A 16 18.30 -0.37 -5.61
C TYR A 16 17.25 -0.24 -4.51
N ALA A 17 16.26 0.64 -4.72
CA ALA A 17 15.15 0.84 -3.79
C ALA A 17 13.88 0.16 -4.32
N LEU A 18 13.33 -0.77 -3.54
CA LEU A 18 12.06 -1.43 -3.86
C LEU A 18 10.89 -0.49 -3.57
N GLY A 19 10.08 -0.21 -4.59
CA GLY A 19 9.09 0.89 -4.54
C GLY A 19 7.64 0.50 -4.23
N SER A 20 7.33 -0.78 -4.01
CA SER A 20 5.93 -1.21 -3.77
C SER A 20 5.84 -2.56 -3.05
N VAL A 21 4.62 -2.93 -2.62
CA VAL A 21 4.19 -4.19 -1.97
C VAL A 21 4.80 -4.46 -0.58
N LEU A 22 6.04 -4.05 -0.33
CA LEU A 22 6.76 -4.35 0.90
C LEU A 22 6.26 -3.53 2.09
N ASN A 23 6.27 -4.16 3.27
CA ASN A 23 5.78 -3.55 4.52
C ASN A 23 6.39 -2.17 4.80
N HIS A 24 7.69 -1.99 4.57
CA HIS A 24 8.35 -0.70 4.79
C HIS A 24 7.87 0.37 3.81
N VAL A 25 7.51 0.01 2.57
CA VAL A 25 6.93 0.95 1.61
C VAL A 25 5.54 1.37 2.07
N LEU A 26 4.70 0.43 2.48
CA LEU A 26 3.37 0.75 3.01
C LEU A 26 3.49 1.62 4.28
N LEU A 27 4.44 1.33 5.16
CA LEU A 27 4.72 2.12 6.35
C LEU A 27 5.11 3.56 5.98
N HIS A 28 6.05 3.75 5.06
CA HIS A 28 6.45 5.10 4.62
C HIS A 28 5.28 5.87 4.00
N GLN A 29 4.40 5.18 3.28
CA GLN A 29 3.22 5.78 2.67
C GLN A 29 2.13 6.14 3.70
N THR A 30 2.19 5.66 4.96
CA THR A 30 1.17 5.97 5.99
C THR A 30 1.08 7.46 6.33
N VAL A 31 2.10 8.24 5.99
CA VAL A 31 2.07 9.70 6.10
C VAL A 31 0.83 10.29 5.41
N ILE A 32 0.40 9.69 4.28
CA ILE A 32 -0.79 10.12 3.54
C ILE A 32 -2.04 10.05 4.42
N GLY A 33 -2.35 8.87 4.98
CA GLY A 33 -3.56 8.74 5.81
C GLY A 33 -3.47 9.50 7.13
N GLN A 34 -2.28 9.63 7.71
CA GLN A 34 -2.06 10.43 8.93
C GLN A 34 -2.35 11.92 8.69
N GLU A 35 -1.86 12.46 7.57
CA GLU A 35 -2.12 13.84 7.17
C GLU A 35 -3.61 14.06 6.88
N VAL A 36 -4.29 13.13 6.22
CA VAL A 36 -5.73 13.26 5.94
C VAL A 36 -6.54 13.27 7.24
N ILE A 37 -6.25 12.39 8.21
CA ILE A 37 -6.95 12.42 9.51
C ILE A 37 -6.75 13.79 10.18
N LYS A 38 -5.52 14.32 10.16
CA LYS A 38 -5.23 15.64 10.71
C LYS A 38 -6.00 16.75 9.99
N GLN A 39 -6.12 16.66 8.67
CA GLN A 39 -6.88 17.62 7.86
C GLN A 39 -8.38 17.56 8.20
N LEU A 40 -8.95 16.36 8.37
CA LEU A 40 -10.35 16.20 8.80
C LEU A 40 -10.60 16.83 10.18
N GLU A 41 -9.69 16.63 11.13
CA GLU A 41 -9.75 17.29 12.45
C GLU A 41 -9.68 18.81 12.35
N LEU A 42 -8.75 19.34 11.54
CA LEU A 42 -8.56 20.79 11.37
C LEU A 42 -9.75 21.46 10.68
N MET A 43 -10.48 20.70 9.87
CA MET A 43 -11.68 21.16 9.17
C MET A 43 -12.96 20.99 10.01
N ASP A 44 -12.88 20.40 11.20
CA ASP A 44 -14.03 19.96 12.00
C ASP A 44 -15.01 19.12 11.16
N ALA A 45 -14.44 18.25 10.32
CA ALA A 45 -15.21 17.41 9.41
C ALA A 45 -15.75 16.16 10.12
N ASP A 46 -16.93 15.71 9.71
CA ASP A 46 -17.47 14.43 10.13
C ASP A 46 -16.52 13.29 9.76
N TRP A 47 -16.51 12.25 10.60
CA TRP A 47 -15.71 11.07 10.35
C TRP A 47 -16.22 10.32 9.10
N PRO A 48 -15.34 9.92 8.16
CA PRO A 48 -15.80 9.34 6.90
C PRO A 48 -16.43 7.96 7.10
N ASP A 49 -17.63 7.77 6.53
CA ASP A 49 -18.29 6.46 6.49
C ASP A 49 -17.56 5.47 5.58
N VAL A 50 -16.93 5.96 4.51
CA VAL A 50 -16.24 5.15 3.51
C VAL A 50 -14.88 5.75 3.16
N VAL A 51 -13.85 4.91 3.17
CA VAL A 51 -12.49 5.24 2.75
C VAL A 51 -12.17 4.38 1.54
N VAL A 52 -11.93 5.01 0.38
CA VAL A 52 -11.78 4.33 -0.90
C VAL A 52 -10.51 4.78 -1.62
N ALA A 53 -9.75 3.84 -2.16
CA ALA A 53 -8.59 4.12 -2.99
C ALA A 53 -8.30 2.98 -3.97
N CYS A 54 -7.51 3.28 -5.01
CA CYS A 54 -7.15 2.32 -6.04
C CYS A 54 -5.99 1.41 -5.59
N THR A 55 -5.96 0.19 -6.12
CA THR A 55 -4.99 -0.84 -5.75
C THR A 55 -4.34 -1.40 -7.00
N GLY A 56 -3.10 -0.97 -7.25
CA GLY A 56 -2.13 -1.71 -8.07
C GLY A 56 -1.39 -2.69 -7.17
N GLY A 57 -0.12 -2.39 -6.84
CA GLY A 57 0.63 -3.11 -5.80
C GLY A 57 0.21 -2.77 -4.35
N GLY A 58 -0.83 -1.96 -4.17
CA GLY A 58 -1.44 -1.68 -2.85
C GLY A 58 -0.74 -0.66 -1.95
N SER A 59 0.45 -0.14 -2.31
CA SER A 59 1.19 0.80 -1.44
C SER A 59 0.44 2.11 -1.18
N ASN A 60 -0.16 2.72 -2.22
CA ASN A 60 -0.96 3.94 -2.06
C ASN A 60 -2.22 3.67 -1.19
N PHE A 61 -2.91 2.56 -1.45
CA PHE A 61 -4.11 2.16 -0.72
C PHE A 61 -3.78 1.90 0.75
N GLY A 62 -2.70 1.15 1.04
CA GLY A 62 -2.25 0.89 2.40
C GLY A 62 -1.81 2.18 3.12
N GLY A 63 -1.04 3.04 2.46
CA GLY A 63 -0.60 4.31 3.03
C GLY A 63 -1.75 5.25 3.38
N PHE A 64 -2.79 5.28 2.53
CA PHE A 64 -3.99 6.06 2.80
C PHE A 64 -4.89 5.40 3.85
N ALA A 65 -5.19 4.11 3.72
CA ALA A 65 -6.24 3.44 4.48
C ALA A 65 -5.80 2.88 5.83
N PHE A 66 -4.53 2.48 6.02
CA PHE A 66 -4.09 1.87 7.28
C PHE A 66 -4.27 2.76 8.51
N PRO A 67 -4.04 4.09 8.43
CA PRO A 67 -4.40 4.98 9.54
C PRO A 67 -5.89 4.93 9.91
N PHE A 68 -6.81 4.88 8.94
CA PHE A 68 -8.24 4.71 9.21
C PHE A 68 -8.58 3.31 9.77
N VAL A 69 -7.92 2.25 9.29
CA VAL A 69 -8.04 0.91 9.85
C VAL A 69 -7.63 0.90 11.32
N ARG A 70 -6.52 1.56 11.67
CA ARG A 70 -6.08 1.72 13.06
C ARG A 70 -7.18 2.37 13.88
N GLU A 71 -7.73 3.50 13.42
CA GLU A 71 -8.80 4.21 14.14
C GLU A 71 -10.05 3.35 14.37
N ASN A 72 -10.41 2.50 13.39
CA ASN A 72 -11.49 1.54 13.58
C ASN A 72 -11.16 0.50 14.68
N LEU A 73 -9.93 -0.04 14.67
CA LEU A 73 -9.50 -1.09 15.59
C LEU A 73 -9.29 -0.60 17.02
N VAL A 74 -8.75 0.61 17.20
CA VAL A 74 -8.28 1.09 18.51
C VAL A 74 -9.16 2.17 19.13
N ASN A 75 -9.89 2.93 18.31
CA ASN A 75 -10.69 4.08 18.76
C ASN A 75 -12.19 3.91 18.48
N GLY A 76 -12.63 2.73 18.05
CA GLY A 76 -14.05 2.41 17.85
C GLY A 76 -14.70 3.17 16.68
N LYS A 77 -13.91 3.72 15.76
CA LYS A 77 -14.43 4.25 14.49
C LYS A 77 -14.98 3.12 13.62
N ASN A 78 -15.75 3.47 12.59
CA ASN A 78 -16.42 2.46 11.77
C ASN A 78 -16.41 2.81 10.27
N SER A 79 -15.30 3.31 9.76
CA SER A 79 -15.16 3.55 8.32
C SER A 79 -15.12 2.23 7.56
N ARG A 80 -15.95 2.09 6.53
CA ARG A 80 -15.83 0.98 5.57
C ARG A 80 -14.65 1.24 4.64
N ILE A 81 -13.70 0.30 4.61
CA ILE A 81 -12.51 0.40 3.76
C ILE A 81 -12.74 -0.34 2.44
N VAL A 82 -12.53 0.34 1.31
CA VAL A 82 -12.82 -0.20 -0.03
C VAL A 82 -11.60 -0.05 -0.94
N ALA A 83 -10.97 -1.18 -1.29
CA ALA A 83 -9.96 -1.25 -2.35
C ALA A 83 -10.63 -1.39 -3.72
N VAL A 84 -10.11 -0.67 -4.72
CA VAL A 84 -10.60 -0.71 -6.11
C VAL A 84 -9.49 -1.16 -7.04
N GLU A 85 -9.76 -2.14 -7.90
CA GLU A 85 -8.79 -2.65 -8.87
C GLU A 85 -9.35 -2.66 -10.31
N PRO A 86 -8.51 -2.73 -11.35
CA PRO A 86 -8.97 -2.83 -12.72
C PRO A 86 -9.53 -4.23 -13.03
N ALA A 87 -10.68 -4.29 -13.70
CA ALA A 87 -11.25 -5.57 -14.17
C ALA A 87 -10.32 -6.34 -15.13
N ALA A 88 -9.43 -5.62 -15.84
CA ALA A 88 -8.44 -6.19 -16.75
C ALA A 88 -7.29 -6.94 -16.05
N SER A 89 -7.02 -6.64 -14.77
CA SER A 89 -5.99 -7.30 -13.95
C SER A 89 -6.53 -7.54 -12.53
N PRO A 90 -7.44 -8.52 -12.37
CA PRO A 90 -8.33 -8.68 -11.20
C PRO A 90 -7.68 -9.47 -10.03
N SER A 91 -6.54 -8.99 -9.53
CA SER A 91 -5.78 -9.65 -8.46
C SER A 91 -6.51 -9.80 -7.11
N LEU A 92 -7.39 -8.85 -6.75
CA LEU A 92 -8.13 -8.83 -5.49
C LEU A 92 -9.47 -9.59 -5.58
N THR A 93 -10.16 -9.47 -6.70
CA THR A 93 -11.51 -10.02 -6.91
C THR A 93 -11.50 -11.43 -7.50
N ARG A 94 -10.43 -11.81 -8.21
CA ARG A 94 -10.28 -13.13 -8.86
C ARG A 94 -8.92 -13.79 -8.61
N GLY A 95 -8.05 -13.19 -7.79
CA GLY A 95 -6.77 -13.79 -7.44
C GLY A 95 -6.88 -14.95 -6.45
N VAL A 96 -5.83 -15.76 -6.39
CA VAL A 96 -5.69 -16.85 -5.41
C VAL A 96 -4.82 -16.36 -4.27
N TYR A 97 -5.29 -16.51 -3.03
CA TYR A 97 -4.47 -16.18 -1.86
C TYR A 97 -3.52 -17.34 -1.54
N ALA A 98 -2.30 -17.23 -2.03
CA ALA A 98 -1.22 -18.19 -1.83
C ALA A 98 0.12 -17.46 -1.83
N TYR A 99 1.19 -18.15 -1.40
CA TYR A 99 2.54 -17.65 -1.64
C TYR A 99 2.82 -17.61 -3.14
N ASP A 100 3.30 -16.48 -3.61
CA ASP A 100 3.72 -16.26 -5.00
C ASP A 100 4.86 -15.23 -5.05
N TYR A 101 5.62 -15.24 -6.14
CA TYR A 101 6.82 -14.42 -6.27
C TYR A 101 6.46 -12.94 -6.36
N GLY A 102 7.11 -12.11 -5.54
CA GLY A 102 6.89 -10.66 -5.50
C GLY A 102 7.38 -9.90 -6.74
N ASP A 103 8.12 -10.57 -7.62
CA ASP A 103 8.57 -10.05 -8.90
C ASP A 103 8.64 -11.17 -9.96
N THR A 104 8.50 -10.79 -11.23
CA THR A 104 8.48 -11.74 -12.35
C THR A 104 9.79 -12.50 -12.54
N ALA A 105 10.90 -12.01 -11.98
CA ALA A 105 12.20 -12.67 -12.05
C ALA A 105 12.56 -13.48 -10.80
N LYS A 106 11.62 -13.60 -9.85
CA LYS A 106 11.74 -14.49 -8.68
C LYS A 106 12.97 -14.20 -7.82
N MET A 107 13.36 -12.93 -7.77
CA MET A 107 14.51 -12.45 -7.00
C MET A 107 14.10 -12.10 -5.57
N ALA A 108 12.84 -11.72 -5.36
CA ALA A 108 12.25 -11.52 -4.04
C ALA A 108 11.94 -12.88 -3.37
N PRO A 109 12.26 -13.04 -2.07
CA PRO A 109 11.88 -14.22 -1.32
C PRO A 109 10.35 -14.35 -1.18
N MET A 110 9.87 -15.58 -1.02
CA MET A 110 8.48 -15.98 -0.77
C MET A 110 8.17 -15.98 0.72
#